data_AF-A0A2T4VEP4-F1
#
_entry.id   AF-A0A2T4VEP4-F1
#
_cell.length_a   1.000
_cell.length_b   1.000
_cell.length_c   1.000
_cell.angle_alpha   90.00
_cell.angle_beta   90.00
_cell.angle_gamma   90.00
#
_symmetry.space_group_name_H-M   'P 1'
#
loop_
_entity.id
_entity.type
_entity.pdbx_description
1 polymer ?
#
loop_
_entity_poly.entity_id
_entity_poly.type
_entity_poly.pdbx_seq_one_letter_code
_entity_poly.pdbx_strand_id
1 'polypeptide(L)'
;MSRSEPRDSQSPPLVAEVSTAIGQEQRAAASADQVVPVLTLISHPTATRAGERLLLEGVAAGRELSLSRNGPNFTRPGETFGQPLADPFVSRTPLVFSPGEGGRLRLRVGEGGTRVVVDGQLVTNREFTPEELATGVLLELSGRVVVLLHQASRKTRTPGDTLGMVGESPGILRVREHIQRIADLHVPVLVRGETGTGKELVAQAIHQHSPRKGRPFLSVNLGAIPKELAAAELFGAHRGAFTGATRDREGFFRAAQGGTLFLDEVGEAPPEVQVMLLRVLETGELYPVGGHTPIKTDVRLIAATDANLEEHIRDGRFKAPLLHRLAGYEIRLPPLRERREDIGMLFQHFAREALEAIGEAHRLTPGDPYAEPWLPASLAVSLLRHPWPGNIRQLRNLTRQLVIGSRGQPVLQLDPRLAGELEAPGPVPKPSQDAAEPTPKPSTAVARRKSTEVTGDELLSALRQHAWDLKSAADSLGIPRTSIYDLIDKHPNIRRASTLSAEELTSCHRECGGDLDAMVQRLEVSKKALARRLKELGLSARSS
;
A
#
# COMPACT_ATOMS: atom_id res chain seq x y z
N MET A 1 35.61 83.53 38.24
CA MET A 1 34.24 83.02 38.42
C MET A 1 33.74 82.53 37.08
N SER A 2 33.45 81.23 37.00
CA SER A 2 32.34 80.62 36.25
C SER A 2 32.13 80.97 34.77
N ARG A 3 32.49 80.04 33.86
CA ARG A 3 31.57 79.30 32.95
C ARG A 3 32.36 78.71 31.77
N SER A 4 32.34 77.39 31.64
CA SER A 4 32.60 76.69 30.39
C SER A 4 31.84 75.35 30.43
N GLU A 5 31.11 75.07 29.35
CA GLU A 5 30.29 73.88 29.11
C GLU A 5 31.09 72.56 29.21
N PRO A 6 30.38 71.42 29.33
CA PRO A 6 30.85 70.22 28.64
C PRO A 6 29.79 69.54 27.75
N ARG A 7 30.34 68.88 26.73
CA ARG A 7 29.73 68.11 25.66
C ARG A 7 29.21 66.73 26.10
N ASP A 8 28.27 66.24 25.27
CA ASP A 8 27.79 64.89 25.01
C ASP A 8 28.48 63.67 25.66
N SER A 9 27.64 62.79 26.20
CA SER A 9 27.83 61.34 26.11
C SER A 9 26.45 60.64 26.04
N GLN A 10 26.09 60.12 24.86
CA GLN A 10 24.98 59.19 24.67
C GLN A 10 25.46 57.76 24.95
N SER A 11 24.69 57.01 25.75
CA SER A 11 24.74 55.55 25.84
C SER A 11 23.37 54.99 25.43
N PRO A 12 23.27 53.91 24.62
CA PRO A 12 21.99 53.38 24.18
C PRO A 12 21.44 52.32 25.16
N PRO A 13 20.11 52.16 25.31
CA PRO A 13 19.55 51.06 26.06
C PRO A 13 18.96 49.94 25.16
N LEU A 14 18.88 48.73 25.75
CA LEU A 14 17.96 47.61 25.44
C LEU A 14 18.27 46.69 24.24
N VAL A 15 19.13 45.69 24.47
CA VAL A 15 19.22 44.46 23.62
C VAL A 15 19.06 43.16 24.46
N ALA A 16 18.95 43.24 25.79
CA ALA A 16 19.07 42.06 26.66
C ALA A 16 17.76 41.26 26.87
N GLU A 17 16.57 41.86 26.78
CA GLU A 17 15.31 41.17 27.14
C GLU A 17 14.62 40.42 25.98
N VAL A 18 14.95 40.74 24.73
CA VAL A 18 14.39 40.02 23.55
C VAL A 18 15.06 38.65 23.36
N SER A 19 16.30 38.48 23.84
CA SER A 19 17.07 37.25 23.67
C SER A 19 16.59 36.09 24.56
N THR A 20 16.03 36.40 25.74
CA THR A 20 15.55 35.37 26.68
C THR A 20 14.18 34.81 26.27
N ALA A 21 13.30 35.63 25.69
CA ALA A 21 12.00 35.20 25.18
C ALA A 21 12.13 34.30 23.92
N ILE A 22 13.02 34.67 22.99
CA ILE A 22 13.31 33.87 21.79
C ILE A 22 14.00 32.54 22.19
N GLY A 23 14.86 32.55 23.21
CA GLY A 23 15.49 31.33 23.75
C GLY A 23 14.52 30.40 24.49
N GLN A 24 13.47 30.94 25.13
CA GLN A 24 12.42 30.15 25.76
C GLN A 24 11.41 29.60 24.75
N GLU A 25 11.04 30.36 23.71
CA GLU A 25 10.23 29.86 22.60
C GLU A 25 10.99 28.83 21.75
N GLN A 26 12.29 29.01 21.51
CA GLN A 26 13.12 28.01 20.84
C GLN A 26 13.36 26.77 21.70
N ARG A 27 13.48 26.88 23.03
CA ARG A 27 13.51 25.70 23.93
C ARG A 27 12.15 25.01 24.05
N ALA A 28 11.05 25.75 24.05
CA ALA A 28 9.69 25.20 24.02
C ALA A 28 9.43 24.49 22.67
N ALA A 29 9.81 25.10 21.55
CA ALA A 29 9.73 24.52 20.20
C ALA A 29 10.69 23.34 20.00
N ALA A 30 11.91 23.39 20.56
CA ALA A 30 12.85 22.27 20.56
C ALA A 30 12.41 21.11 21.46
N SER A 31 11.64 21.37 22.53
CA SER A 31 11.01 20.32 23.36
C SER A 31 9.75 19.72 22.72
N ALA A 32 9.11 20.44 21.79
CA ALA A 32 7.83 20.07 21.20
C ALA A 32 7.93 19.05 20.05
N ASP A 33 9.11 18.89 19.44
CA ASP A 33 9.35 17.90 18.38
C ASP A 33 10.02 16.61 18.89
N GLN A 34 10.04 16.40 20.22
CA GLN A 34 10.63 15.22 20.79
C GLN A 34 9.83 13.97 20.40
N VAL A 35 10.51 13.05 19.74
CA VAL A 35 10.01 11.70 19.45
C VAL A 35 10.09 10.89 20.73
N VAL A 36 8.98 10.29 21.14
CA VAL A 36 8.89 9.46 22.33
C VAL A 36 8.44 8.04 21.96
N PRO A 37 8.86 7.01 22.70
CA PRO A 37 8.29 5.67 22.53
C PRO A 37 6.81 5.68 22.92
N VAL A 38 6.00 4.96 22.15
CA VAL A 38 4.55 4.88 22.30
C VAL A 38 4.11 3.43 22.12
N LEU A 39 3.14 3.04 22.94
CA LEU A 39 2.39 1.80 22.79
C LEU A 39 1.04 2.11 22.15
N THR A 40 0.79 1.62 20.95
CA THR A 40 -0.50 1.76 20.25
C THR A 40 -1.25 0.43 20.25
N LEU A 41 -2.51 0.43 20.69
CA LEU A 41 -3.37 -0.75 20.63
C LEU A 41 -3.73 -1.06 19.18
N ILE A 42 -3.34 -2.23 18.71
CA ILE A 42 -3.63 -2.71 17.37
C ILE A 42 -4.86 -3.62 17.37
N SER A 43 -4.89 -4.54 18.34
CA SER A 43 -6.02 -5.44 18.57
C SER A 43 -6.28 -5.55 20.07
N HIS A 44 -7.56 -5.54 20.43
CA HIS A 44 -8.04 -5.68 21.78
C HIS A 44 -9.42 -6.38 21.72
N PRO A 45 -9.80 -7.23 22.70
CA PRO A 45 -11.10 -7.92 22.70
C PRO A 45 -12.29 -6.99 22.49
N THR A 46 -12.26 -5.81 23.11
CA THR A 46 -13.07 -4.65 22.70
C THR A 46 -12.47 -4.00 21.45
N ALA A 47 -12.94 -4.39 20.26
CA ALA A 47 -12.35 -3.99 18.98
C ALA A 47 -12.33 -2.46 18.76
N THR A 48 -13.26 -1.72 19.38
CA THR A 48 -13.37 -0.26 19.29
C THR A 48 -12.22 0.51 19.94
N ARG A 49 -11.32 -0.18 20.62
CA ARG A 49 -10.11 0.38 21.25
C ARG A 49 -8.89 0.42 20.33
N ALA A 50 -8.97 -0.15 19.14
CA ALA A 50 -7.87 -0.06 18.17
C ALA A 50 -7.54 1.42 17.91
N GLY A 51 -6.25 1.76 17.98
CA GLY A 51 -5.73 3.11 17.85
C GLY A 51 -5.52 3.88 19.16
N GLU A 52 -6.01 3.40 20.31
CA GLU A 52 -5.67 4.03 21.60
C GLU A 52 -4.17 3.91 21.90
N ARG A 53 -3.58 4.93 22.51
CA ARG A 53 -2.14 5.06 22.72
C ARG A 53 -1.79 5.28 24.18
N LEU A 54 -0.61 4.82 24.57
CA LEU A 54 0.06 5.14 25.82
C LEU A 54 1.46 5.66 25.50
N LEU A 55 1.72 6.93 25.80
CA LEU A 55 3.03 7.55 25.60
C LEU A 55 3.96 7.14 26.76
N LEU A 56 5.15 6.68 26.44
CA LEU A 56 6.18 6.29 27.42
C LEU A 56 7.07 7.50 27.79
N GLU A 57 6.44 8.64 28.10
CA GLU A 57 7.15 9.90 28.37
C GLU A 57 8.10 9.80 29.56
N GLY A 58 7.70 9.04 30.59
CA GLY A 58 8.56 8.76 31.74
C GLY A 58 9.87 8.12 31.31
N VAL A 59 9.82 7.17 30.36
CA VAL A 59 11.00 6.46 29.87
C VAL A 59 11.89 7.36 29.03
N ALA A 60 11.32 8.21 28.19
CA ALA A 60 12.07 9.24 27.48
C ALA A 60 12.77 10.23 28.45
N ALA A 61 12.22 10.42 29.65
CA ALA A 61 12.81 11.22 30.73
C ALA A 61 13.70 10.41 31.70
N GLY A 62 14.09 9.18 31.36
CA GLY A 62 14.99 8.35 32.17
C GLY A 62 14.32 7.60 33.34
N ARG A 63 12.99 7.57 33.42
CA ARG A 63 12.22 6.91 34.48
C ARG A 63 11.62 5.59 34.02
N GLU A 64 11.36 4.68 34.94
CA GLU A 64 10.62 3.45 34.64
C GLU A 64 9.11 3.72 34.49
N LEU A 65 8.44 2.95 33.63
CA LEU A 65 6.98 2.92 33.49
C LEU A 65 6.49 1.49 33.68
N SER A 66 5.51 1.31 34.56
CA SER A 66 4.85 0.02 34.81
C SER A 66 3.52 -0.07 34.08
N LEU A 67 3.29 -1.12 33.30
CA LEU A 67 2.05 -1.43 32.59
C LEU A 67 1.43 -2.73 33.11
N SER A 68 0.17 -2.70 33.49
CA SER A 68 -0.61 -3.85 33.98
C SER A 68 -2.04 -3.80 33.46
N ARG A 69 -2.86 -4.79 33.85
CA ARG A 69 -4.32 -4.78 33.62
C ARG A 69 -4.98 -3.47 34.04
N ASN A 70 -4.54 -2.89 35.17
CA ASN A 70 -5.26 -1.81 35.85
C ASN A 70 -4.70 -0.42 35.53
N GLY A 71 -3.59 -0.33 34.79
CA GLY A 71 -3.01 0.96 34.46
C GLY A 71 -1.60 0.85 33.86
N PRO A 72 -1.10 1.93 33.25
CA PRO A 72 -1.79 3.21 33.04
C PRO A 72 -2.83 3.15 31.92
N ASN A 73 -3.52 4.27 31.71
CA ASN A 73 -4.58 4.39 30.71
C ASN A 73 -4.03 4.56 29.29
N PHE A 74 -4.69 3.91 28.34
CA PHE A 74 -4.57 4.21 26.92
C PHE A 74 -5.65 5.23 26.54
N THR A 75 -5.28 6.21 25.73
CA THR A 75 -6.15 7.31 25.29
C THR A 75 -6.21 7.33 23.77
N ARG A 76 -7.38 7.64 23.18
CA ARG A 76 -7.40 7.95 21.75
C ARG A 76 -6.65 9.25 21.48
N PRO A 77 -5.95 9.37 20.34
CA PRO A 77 -5.31 10.63 19.96
C PRO A 77 -6.31 11.80 20.00
N GLY A 78 -5.95 12.86 20.73
CA GLY A 78 -6.80 14.03 20.92
C GLY A 78 -7.80 13.96 22.09
N GLU A 79 -8.01 12.78 22.69
CA GLU A 79 -8.89 12.61 23.86
C GLU A 79 -8.09 12.71 25.18
N THR A 80 -8.71 13.30 26.21
CA THR A 80 -8.10 13.43 27.55
C THR A 80 -8.39 12.23 28.45
N PHE A 81 -9.51 11.56 28.22
CA PHE A 81 -9.92 10.40 29.00
C PHE A 81 -9.46 9.13 28.31
N GLY A 82 -9.03 8.17 29.13
CA GLY A 82 -8.56 6.89 28.67
C GLY A 82 -8.90 5.81 29.67
N GLN A 83 -8.55 4.59 29.33
CA GLN A 83 -8.85 3.41 30.14
C GLN A 83 -7.66 2.44 30.11
N PRO A 84 -7.43 1.67 31.18
CA PRO A 84 -6.31 0.73 31.21
C PRO A 84 -6.56 -0.43 30.25
N LEU A 85 -5.63 -1.39 30.16
CA LEU A 85 -5.82 -2.57 29.33
C LEU A 85 -7.12 -3.32 29.70
N ALA A 86 -7.47 -3.42 30.98
CA ALA A 86 -8.75 -3.93 31.47
C ALA A 86 -9.17 -5.34 30.99
N ASP A 87 -8.29 -6.09 30.34
CA ASP A 87 -8.55 -7.47 29.94
C ASP A 87 -8.29 -8.45 31.11
N PRO A 88 -9.23 -9.36 31.45
CA PRO A 88 -9.10 -10.28 32.58
C PRO A 88 -7.96 -11.30 32.49
N PHE A 89 -7.31 -11.48 31.34
CA PHE A 89 -6.19 -12.41 31.16
C PHE A 89 -4.84 -11.70 31.24
N VAL A 90 -4.78 -10.38 31.04
CA VAL A 90 -3.57 -9.59 31.32
C VAL A 90 -3.32 -9.56 32.82
N SER A 91 -2.11 -9.82 33.33
CA SER A 91 -1.85 -9.86 34.77
C SER A 91 -1.93 -8.47 35.42
N ARG A 92 -2.19 -8.46 36.73
CA ARG A 92 -2.03 -7.25 37.57
C ARG A 92 -0.56 -7.01 37.92
N THR A 93 0.29 -8.04 37.87
CA THR A 93 1.73 -7.89 38.00
C THR A 93 2.27 -7.12 36.79
N PRO A 94 2.99 -6.01 37.01
CA PRO A 94 3.33 -5.10 35.93
C PRO A 94 4.43 -5.65 35.02
N LEU A 95 4.31 -5.30 33.75
CA LEU A 95 5.40 -5.19 32.78
C LEU A 95 6.12 -3.87 33.04
N VAL A 96 7.44 -3.86 33.09
CA VAL A 96 8.23 -2.65 33.36
C VAL A 96 9.02 -2.27 32.12
N PHE A 97 8.76 -1.07 31.61
CA PHE A 97 9.55 -0.41 30.58
C PHE A 97 10.55 0.53 31.24
N SER A 98 11.84 0.40 30.94
CA SER A 98 12.90 1.24 31.49
C SER A 98 13.85 1.71 30.38
N PRO A 99 14.49 2.88 30.51
CA PRO A 99 15.50 3.32 29.57
C PRO A 99 16.70 2.35 29.58
N GLY A 100 17.29 2.13 28.41
CA GLY A 100 18.56 1.43 28.23
C GLY A 100 19.64 2.37 27.69
N GLU A 101 20.88 1.88 27.60
CA GLU A 101 21.99 2.63 27.02
C GLU A 101 21.78 2.91 25.52
N GLY A 102 22.31 4.03 25.02
CA GLY A 102 22.26 4.37 23.60
C GLY A 102 20.85 4.55 23.02
N GLY A 103 19.88 4.99 23.83
CA GLY A 103 18.49 5.20 23.39
C GLY A 103 17.67 3.91 23.28
N ARG A 104 18.18 2.79 23.78
CA ARG A 104 17.46 1.52 23.85
C ARG A 104 16.31 1.59 24.84
N LEU A 105 15.31 0.73 24.64
CA LEU A 105 14.21 0.54 25.59
C LEU A 105 14.24 -0.88 26.14
N ARG A 106 14.23 -1.07 27.46
CA ARG A 106 14.19 -2.40 28.07
C ARG A 106 12.79 -2.71 28.57
N LEU A 107 12.29 -3.91 28.28
CA LEU A 107 11.08 -4.50 28.82
C LEU A 107 11.45 -5.63 29.76
N ARG A 108 10.93 -5.58 30.98
CA ARG A 108 10.97 -6.68 31.97
C ARG A 108 9.56 -7.14 32.31
N VAL A 109 9.36 -8.44 32.34
CA VAL A 109 8.09 -9.08 32.73
C VAL A 109 8.26 -9.61 34.14
N GLY A 110 7.39 -9.18 35.07
CA GLY A 110 7.39 -9.71 36.43
C GLY A 110 7.09 -11.21 36.48
N GLU A 111 7.63 -11.91 37.47
CA GLU A 111 7.36 -13.33 37.69
C GLU A 111 5.85 -13.58 37.92
N GLY A 112 5.30 -14.61 37.29
CA GLY A 112 3.84 -14.83 37.27
C GLY A 112 3.04 -13.72 36.59
N GLY A 113 3.71 -12.83 35.84
CA GLY A 113 3.11 -11.71 35.13
C GLY A 113 2.45 -12.10 33.81
N THR A 114 2.08 -11.07 33.05
CA THR A 114 1.46 -11.22 31.72
C THR A 114 2.40 -12.00 30.81
N ARG A 115 1.88 -13.02 30.11
CA ARG A 115 2.64 -13.71 29.07
C ARG A 115 2.88 -12.73 27.91
N VAL A 116 4.13 -12.38 27.63
CA VAL A 116 4.48 -11.46 26.53
C VAL A 116 5.22 -12.19 25.43
N VAL A 117 4.69 -12.10 24.22
CA VAL A 117 5.35 -12.63 23.02
C VAL A 117 5.82 -11.46 22.17
N VAL A 118 7.11 -11.47 21.83
CA VAL A 118 7.75 -10.52 20.92
C VAL A 118 8.24 -11.30 19.72
N ASP A 119 7.75 -10.93 18.56
CA ASP A 119 8.07 -11.57 17.29
C ASP A 119 7.90 -13.10 17.22
N GLY A 120 6.99 -13.65 18.02
CA GLY A 120 6.73 -15.09 18.11
C GLY A 120 7.51 -15.80 19.20
N GLN A 121 8.39 -15.10 19.94
CA GLN A 121 9.14 -15.63 21.06
C GLN A 121 8.59 -15.13 22.39
N LEU A 122 8.42 -16.04 23.36
CA LEU A 122 8.08 -15.68 24.74
C LEU A 122 9.27 -14.96 25.37
N VAL A 123 9.03 -13.77 25.95
CA VAL A 123 10.09 -12.97 26.59
C VAL A 123 9.77 -12.70 28.05
N THR A 124 10.81 -12.69 28.89
CA THR A 124 10.77 -12.19 30.27
C THR A 124 11.63 -10.94 30.45
N ASN A 125 12.65 -10.77 29.61
CA ASN A 125 13.47 -9.58 29.51
C ASN A 125 13.90 -9.39 28.06
N ARG A 126 13.72 -8.18 27.50
CA ARG A 126 14.11 -7.84 26.12
C ARG A 126 14.49 -6.38 26.04
N GLU A 127 15.59 -6.07 25.35
CA GLU A 127 15.94 -4.71 24.95
C GLU A 127 15.55 -4.46 23.50
N PHE A 128 15.10 -3.25 23.18
CA PHE A 128 14.74 -2.81 21.84
C PHE A 128 15.70 -1.71 21.39
N THR A 129 16.24 -1.83 20.19
CA THR A 129 17.11 -0.81 19.60
C THR A 129 16.29 0.36 19.05
N PRO A 130 16.89 1.55 18.86
CA PRO A 130 16.22 2.66 18.18
C PRO A 130 15.67 2.28 16.79
N GLU A 131 16.37 1.42 16.04
CA GLU A 131 15.94 0.94 14.73
C GLU A 131 14.70 0.03 14.83
N GLU A 132 14.66 -0.86 15.84
CA GLU A 132 13.48 -1.67 16.14
C GLU A 132 12.29 -0.77 16.51
N LEU A 133 12.50 0.26 17.33
CA LEU A 133 11.46 1.23 17.68
C LEU A 133 10.99 2.09 16.49
N ALA A 134 11.89 2.40 15.55
CA ALA A 134 11.55 3.14 14.33
C ALA A 134 10.74 2.29 13.34
N THR A 135 11.01 0.99 13.26
CA THR A 135 10.25 0.05 12.40
C THR A 135 8.96 -0.46 13.05
N GLY A 136 8.90 -0.44 14.39
CA GLY A 136 7.78 -0.84 15.20
C GLY A 136 7.81 -2.33 15.54
N VAL A 137 7.77 -2.62 16.85
CA VAL A 137 7.82 -3.97 17.44
C VAL A 137 6.44 -4.40 17.90
N LEU A 138 6.04 -5.63 17.56
CA LEU A 138 4.76 -6.20 17.99
C LEU A 138 4.90 -6.92 19.34
N LEU A 139 4.08 -6.51 20.30
CA LEU A 139 3.93 -7.15 21.60
C LEU A 139 2.55 -7.81 21.67
N GLU A 140 2.53 -9.13 21.77
CA GLU A 140 1.30 -9.88 22.08
C GLU A 140 1.24 -10.14 23.59
N LEU A 141 0.14 -9.73 24.21
CA LEU A 141 -0.12 -9.87 25.63
C LEU A 141 -1.19 -10.95 25.84
N SER A 142 -0.79 -12.05 26.47
CA SER A 142 -1.64 -13.19 26.85
C SER A 142 -2.46 -13.78 25.69
N GLY A 143 -2.01 -13.64 24.43
CA GLY A 143 -2.73 -14.14 23.26
C GLY A 143 -4.01 -13.38 22.92
N ARG A 144 -4.24 -12.21 23.51
CA ARG A 144 -5.53 -11.49 23.39
C ARG A 144 -5.39 -10.03 22.98
N VAL A 145 -4.36 -9.34 23.47
CA VAL A 145 -4.11 -7.94 23.14
C VAL A 145 -2.83 -7.85 22.33
N VAL A 146 -2.87 -7.10 21.23
CA VAL A 146 -1.69 -6.82 20.40
C VAL A 146 -1.41 -5.34 20.45
N VAL A 147 -0.18 -4.99 20.83
CA VAL A 147 0.31 -3.63 20.99
C VAL A 147 1.50 -3.43 20.07
N LEU A 148 1.50 -2.32 19.32
CA LEU A 148 2.66 -1.87 18.57
C LEU A 148 3.47 -0.92 19.44
N LEU A 149 4.71 -1.30 19.75
CA LEU A 149 5.70 -0.44 20.36
C LEU A 149 6.48 0.27 19.25
N HIS A 150 6.35 1.58 19.15
CA HIS A 150 6.98 2.38 18.11
C HIS A 150 7.34 3.78 18.61
N GLN A 151 7.91 4.60 17.73
CA GLN A 151 8.17 6.01 17.98
C GLN A 151 7.07 6.90 17.40
N ALA A 152 6.68 7.95 18.14
CA ALA A 152 5.77 8.98 17.66
C ALA A 152 6.15 10.37 18.19
N SER A 153 5.76 11.42 17.47
CA SER A 153 5.93 12.81 17.95
C SER A 153 5.02 13.06 19.14
N ARG A 154 5.54 13.77 20.15
CA ARG A 154 4.78 14.16 21.35
C ARG A 154 3.67 15.18 21.06
N LYS A 155 3.63 15.83 19.88
CA LYS A 155 2.61 16.84 19.58
C LYS A 155 1.21 16.23 19.70
N THR A 156 0.52 16.58 20.77
CA THR A 156 -0.92 16.44 20.92
C THR A 156 -1.57 17.31 19.85
N ARG A 157 -1.89 16.70 18.71
CA ARG A 157 -2.68 17.38 17.70
C ARG A 157 -4.11 17.45 18.21
N THR A 158 -4.66 18.65 18.23
CA THR A 158 -6.07 18.92 18.52
C THR A 158 -6.93 17.99 17.67
N PRO A 159 -8.03 17.43 18.20
CA PRO A 159 -9.01 16.71 17.39
C PRO A 159 -9.47 17.62 16.25
N GLY A 160 -8.90 17.40 15.07
CA GLY A 160 -9.29 18.07 13.84
C GLY A 160 -10.30 17.23 13.09
N ASP A 161 -10.92 17.82 12.08
CA ASP A 161 -11.69 17.05 11.11
C ASP A 161 -10.82 15.92 10.55
N THR A 162 -11.33 14.69 10.58
CA THR A 162 -10.63 13.51 10.05
C THR A 162 -10.53 13.56 8.52
N LEU A 163 -11.31 14.44 7.89
CA LEU A 163 -11.45 14.63 6.45
C LEU A 163 -11.85 13.31 5.76
N GLY A 164 -12.62 12.48 6.46
CA GLY A 164 -13.03 11.16 5.98
C GLY A 164 -11.90 10.11 5.92
N MET A 165 -10.70 10.42 6.41
CA MET A 165 -9.56 9.50 6.42
C MET A 165 -9.40 8.84 7.79
N VAL A 166 -9.18 7.52 7.80
CA VAL A 166 -8.91 6.74 9.02
C VAL A 166 -7.40 6.57 9.20
N GLY A 167 -6.92 6.79 10.42
CA GLY A 167 -5.52 6.63 10.81
C GLY A 167 -5.02 7.81 11.64
N GLU A 168 -3.97 7.58 12.42
CA GLU A 168 -3.32 8.56 13.29
C GLU A 168 -1.79 8.53 13.13
N SER A 169 -1.28 7.86 12.10
CA SER A 169 0.14 7.86 11.74
C SER A 169 0.65 9.25 11.37
N PRO A 170 1.93 9.57 11.60
CA PRO A 170 2.51 10.85 11.17
C PRO A 170 2.34 11.13 9.67
N GLY A 171 2.31 10.08 8.85
CA GLY A 171 2.07 10.17 7.42
C GLY A 171 0.68 10.70 7.07
N ILE A 172 -0.39 10.07 7.59
CA ILE A 172 -1.77 10.50 7.29
C ILE A 172 -2.10 11.86 7.94
N LEU A 173 -1.53 12.13 9.11
CA LEU A 173 -1.68 13.41 9.79
C LEU A 173 -1.07 14.56 8.97
N ARG A 174 0.09 14.35 8.33
CA ARG A 174 0.67 15.33 7.38
C ARG A 174 -0.24 15.53 6.16
N VAL A 175 -0.80 14.47 5.61
CA VAL A 175 -1.77 14.57 4.49
C VAL A 175 -2.96 15.43 4.87
N ARG A 176 -3.55 15.25 6.07
CA ARG A 176 -4.64 16.11 6.57
C ARG A 176 -4.25 17.58 6.64
N GLU A 177 -3.05 17.89 7.16
CA GLU A 177 -2.56 19.28 7.20
C GLU A 177 -2.35 19.88 5.81
N HIS A 178 -1.81 19.10 4.87
CA HIS A 178 -1.66 19.54 3.49
C HIS A 178 -3.02 19.91 2.89
N ILE A 179 -4.03 19.06 3.05
CA ILE A 179 -5.39 19.33 2.56
C ILE A 179 -5.96 20.60 3.18
N GLN A 180 -5.88 20.76 4.50
CA GLN A 180 -6.40 21.94 5.20
C GLN A 180 -5.75 23.25 4.71
N ARG A 181 -4.46 23.22 4.38
CA ARG A 181 -3.72 24.40 3.88
C ARG A 181 -4.07 24.81 2.44
N ILE A 182 -4.60 23.88 1.64
CA ILE A 182 -4.80 24.11 0.19
C ILE A 182 -6.27 24.00 -0.24
N ALA A 183 -7.17 23.62 0.65
CA ALA A 183 -8.56 23.36 0.29
C ALA A 183 -9.25 24.61 -0.27
N ASP A 184 -8.95 25.79 0.27
CA ASP A 184 -9.49 27.09 -0.14
C ASP A 184 -8.82 27.72 -1.37
N LEU A 185 -7.70 27.14 -1.82
CA LEU A 185 -6.95 27.61 -2.98
C LEU A 185 -7.45 26.98 -4.28
N HIS A 186 -7.30 27.71 -5.39
CA HIS A 186 -7.64 27.26 -6.74
C HIS A 186 -6.50 26.58 -7.48
N VAL A 187 -5.36 26.36 -6.82
CA VAL A 187 -4.17 25.75 -7.44
C VAL A 187 -4.42 24.29 -7.85
N PRO A 188 -3.84 23.82 -8.97
CA PRO A 188 -3.80 22.41 -9.30
C PRO A 188 -3.07 21.61 -8.22
N VAL A 189 -3.56 20.41 -7.93
CA VAL A 189 -2.96 19.52 -6.93
C VAL A 189 -2.58 18.19 -7.58
N LEU A 190 -1.34 17.76 -7.38
CA LEU A 190 -0.86 16.43 -7.76
C LEU A 190 -0.78 15.52 -6.52
N VAL A 191 -1.55 14.44 -6.53
CA VAL A 191 -1.61 13.43 -5.48
C VAL A 191 -0.82 12.20 -5.90
N ARG A 192 0.35 12.00 -5.29
CA ARG A 192 1.19 10.82 -5.57
C ARG A 192 0.99 9.74 -4.52
N GLY A 193 0.98 8.50 -4.95
CA GLY A 193 0.96 7.35 -4.04
C GLY A 193 0.64 6.05 -4.76
N GLU A 194 1.04 4.95 -4.15
CA GLU A 194 0.81 3.61 -4.71
C GLU A 194 -0.68 3.34 -4.95
N THR A 195 -0.98 2.39 -5.84
CA THR A 195 -2.33 1.89 -6.04
C THR A 195 -2.98 1.45 -4.72
N GLY A 196 -4.24 1.83 -4.53
CA GLY A 196 -5.02 1.47 -3.34
C GLY A 196 -4.68 2.22 -2.05
N THR A 197 -3.89 3.30 -2.08
CA THR A 197 -3.57 4.13 -0.89
C THR A 197 -4.67 5.10 -0.45
N GLY A 198 -5.67 5.35 -1.32
CA GLY A 198 -6.79 6.26 -1.05
C GLY A 198 -6.69 7.64 -1.73
N LYS A 199 -6.03 7.76 -2.88
CA LYS A 199 -5.84 9.03 -3.61
C LYS A 199 -7.16 9.76 -3.90
N GLU A 200 -8.21 9.03 -4.25
CA GLU A 200 -9.54 9.61 -4.49
C GLU A 200 -10.17 10.22 -3.23
N LEU A 201 -9.98 9.60 -2.04
CA LEU A 201 -10.46 10.18 -0.78
C LEU A 201 -9.78 11.52 -0.48
N VAL A 202 -8.49 11.63 -0.79
CA VAL A 202 -7.76 12.91 -0.68
C VAL A 202 -8.34 13.96 -1.64
N ALA A 203 -8.62 13.59 -2.89
CA ALA A 203 -9.25 14.51 -3.85
C ALA A 203 -10.66 14.96 -3.39
N GLN A 204 -11.47 14.03 -2.89
CA GLN A 204 -12.79 14.33 -2.34
C GLN A 204 -12.70 15.24 -1.12
N ALA A 205 -11.77 14.98 -0.20
CA ALA A 205 -11.54 15.81 0.98
C ALA A 205 -11.17 17.25 0.59
N ILE A 206 -10.26 17.42 -0.37
CA ILE A 206 -9.87 18.73 -0.91
C ILE A 206 -11.10 19.46 -1.48
N HIS A 207 -11.94 18.77 -2.26
CA HIS A 207 -13.14 19.37 -2.84
C HIS A 207 -14.17 19.78 -1.77
N GLN A 208 -14.47 18.89 -0.81
CA GLN A 208 -15.46 19.12 0.25
C GLN A 208 -15.08 20.28 1.18
N HIS A 209 -13.79 20.56 1.33
CA HIS A 209 -13.26 21.65 2.15
C HIS A 209 -12.97 22.93 1.35
N SER A 210 -13.28 22.92 0.05
CA SER A 210 -13.07 24.07 -0.83
C SER A 210 -14.32 24.97 -0.92
N PRO A 211 -14.18 26.22 -1.42
CA PRO A 211 -15.29 27.05 -1.86
C PRO A 211 -16.21 26.38 -2.89
N ARG A 212 -15.74 25.31 -3.55
CA ARG A 212 -16.48 24.55 -4.58
C ARG A 212 -17.22 23.33 -4.03
N LYS A 213 -17.32 23.10 -2.72
CA LYS A 213 -17.96 21.92 -2.11
C LYS A 213 -19.41 21.63 -2.54
N GLY A 214 -20.14 22.66 -2.99
CA GLY A 214 -21.51 22.53 -3.52
C GLY A 214 -21.59 22.47 -5.05
N ARG A 215 -20.46 22.35 -5.73
CA ARG A 215 -20.32 22.30 -7.19
C ARG A 215 -19.98 20.87 -7.63
N PRO A 216 -20.07 20.55 -8.94
CA PRO A 216 -19.74 19.20 -9.42
C PRO A 216 -18.32 18.76 -9.04
N PHE A 217 -18.20 17.50 -8.64
CA PHE A 217 -16.95 16.77 -8.53
C PHE A 217 -17.01 15.58 -9.49
N LEU A 218 -16.20 15.59 -10.54
CA LEU A 218 -16.12 14.50 -11.51
C LEU A 218 -14.81 13.74 -11.35
N SER A 219 -14.90 12.42 -11.20
CA SER A 219 -13.78 11.50 -11.05
C SER A 219 -13.60 10.72 -12.36
N VAL A 220 -12.42 10.79 -12.96
CA VAL A 220 -12.11 10.16 -14.25
C VAL A 220 -10.81 9.38 -14.12
N ASN A 221 -10.85 8.07 -14.35
CA ASN A 221 -9.66 7.24 -14.40
C ASN A 221 -9.16 7.12 -15.84
N LEU A 222 -7.98 7.67 -16.13
CA LEU A 222 -7.41 7.69 -17.48
C LEU A 222 -6.93 6.31 -17.96
N GLY A 223 -6.57 5.42 -17.04
CA GLY A 223 -6.25 4.03 -17.37
C GLY A 223 -7.45 3.19 -17.79
N ALA A 224 -8.68 3.64 -17.49
CA ALA A 224 -9.91 2.93 -17.86
C ALA A 224 -10.50 3.38 -19.21
N ILE A 225 -10.01 4.48 -19.79
CA ILE A 225 -10.51 5.03 -21.05
C ILE A 225 -9.60 4.56 -22.20
N PRO A 226 -10.15 4.02 -23.31
CA PRO A 226 -9.36 3.72 -24.50
C PRO A 226 -8.58 4.96 -24.96
N LYS A 227 -7.30 4.77 -25.30
CA LYS A 227 -6.38 5.89 -25.61
C LYS A 227 -6.89 6.77 -26.74
N GLU A 228 -7.56 6.16 -27.71
CA GLU A 228 -8.14 6.81 -28.89
C GLU A 228 -9.35 7.69 -28.56
N LEU A 229 -10.04 7.43 -27.43
CA LEU A 229 -11.22 8.17 -26.99
C LEU A 229 -10.90 9.19 -25.88
N ALA A 230 -9.76 9.06 -25.21
CA ALA A 230 -9.41 9.87 -24.04
C ALA A 230 -9.52 11.38 -24.29
N ALA A 231 -9.06 11.87 -25.44
CA ALA A 231 -9.18 13.30 -25.80
C ALA A 231 -10.64 13.72 -25.98
N ALA A 232 -11.44 12.93 -26.70
CA ALA A 232 -12.85 13.23 -26.94
C ALA A 232 -13.69 13.16 -25.64
N GLU A 233 -13.38 12.25 -24.73
CA GLU A 233 -14.06 12.13 -23.43
C GLU A 233 -13.73 13.31 -22.50
N LEU A 234 -12.47 13.75 -22.43
CA LEU A 234 -12.06 14.85 -21.56
C LEU A 234 -12.49 16.21 -22.09
N PHE A 235 -12.21 16.49 -23.37
CA PHE A 235 -12.32 17.83 -23.95
C PHE A 235 -13.57 18.00 -24.82
N GLY A 236 -14.28 16.90 -25.11
CA GLY A 236 -15.39 16.87 -26.05
C GLY A 236 -14.92 16.75 -27.49
N ALA A 237 -15.85 16.45 -28.39
CA ALA A 237 -15.56 16.30 -29.81
C ALA A 237 -16.73 16.79 -30.65
N HIS A 238 -16.43 17.37 -31.82
CA HIS A 238 -17.44 17.65 -32.82
C HIS A 238 -17.74 16.42 -33.68
N ARG A 239 -18.93 16.40 -34.27
CA ARG A 239 -19.32 15.41 -35.26
C ARG A 239 -18.27 15.32 -36.38
N GLY A 240 -17.82 14.10 -36.68
CA GLY A 240 -16.82 13.84 -37.70
C GLY A 240 -15.36 13.97 -37.25
N ALA A 241 -15.09 14.29 -35.98
CA ALA A 241 -13.72 14.43 -35.48
C ALA A 241 -12.90 13.13 -35.43
N PHE A 242 -13.57 11.97 -35.36
CA PHE A 242 -12.96 10.65 -35.41
C PHE A 242 -13.95 9.60 -35.95
N THR A 243 -13.47 8.40 -36.26
CA THR A 243 -14.30 7.29 -36.77
C THR A 243 -15.36 6.90 -35.72
N GLY A 244 -16.64 7.11 -36.05
CA GLY A 244 -17.77 6.86 -35.14
C GLY A 244 -18.32 8.11 -34.42
N ALA A 245 -17.74 9.30 -34.64
CA ALA A 245 -18.26 10.56 -34.11
C ALA A 245 -19.52 11.03 -34.86
N THR A 246 -20.66 10.37 -34.62
CA THR A 246 -21.95 10.64 -35.28
C THR A 246 -22.67 11.88 -34.73
N ARG A 247 -22.33 12.32 -33.51
CA ARG A 247 -22.86 13.50 -32.84
C ARG A 247 -21.77 14.24 -32.07
N ASP A 248 -22.02 15.50 -31.76
CA ASP A 248 -21.19 16.25 -30.83
C ASP A 248 -21.24 15.60 -29.45
N ARG A 249 -20.09 15.56 -28.77
CA ARG A 249 -19.93 15.00 -27.42
C ARG A 249 -19.43 16.07 -26.48
N GLU A 250 -20.15 16.25 -25.37
CA GLU A 250 -19.68 17.06 -24.26
C GLU A 250 -18.57 16.33 -23.51
N GLY A 251 -17.48 17.04 -23.21
CA GLY A 251 -16.34 16.49 -22.47
C GLY A 251 -16.43 16.73 -20.97
N PHE A 252 -15.67 15.95 -20.18
CA PHE A 252 -15.63 16.04 -18.73
C PHE A 252 -15.24 17.43 -18.19
N PHE A 253 -14.40 18.20 -18.89
CA PHE A 253 -14.10 19.57 -18.48
C PHE A 253 -15.33 20.47 -18.51
N ARG A 254 -16.22 20.33 -19.49
CA ARG A 254 -17.47 21.09 -19.54
C ARG A 254 -18.45 20.63 -18.48
N ALA A 255 -18.58 19.32 -18.28
CA ALA A 255 -19.42 18.76 -17.24
C ALA A 255 -18.96 19.16 -15.81
N ALA A 256 -17.66 19.42 -15.62
CA ALA A 256 -17.07 19.87 -14.36
C ALA A 256 -17.07 21.40 -14.17
N GLN A 257 -17.67 22.18 -15.07
CA GLN A 257 -17.58 23.65 -15.07
C GLN A 257 -17.99 24.27 -13.73
N GLY A 258 -17.14 25.15 -13.18
CA GLY A 258 -17.30 25.78 -11.87
C GLY A 258 -17.03 24.84 -10.69
N GLY A 259 -16.66 23.59 -10.96
CA GLY A 259 -16.45 22.52 -9.99
C GLY A 259 -15.01 22.01 -9.96
N THR A 260 -14.84 20.71 -9.74
CA THR A 260 -13.55 20.03 -9.63
C THR A 260 -13.52 18.81 -10.53
N LEU A 261 -12.45 18.66 -11.30
CA LEU A 261 -12.16 17.47 -12.08
C LEU A 261 -10.99 16.73 -11.42
N PHE A 262 -11.24 15.49 -11.02
CA PHE A 262 -10.23 14.57 -10.52
C PHE A 262 -9.81 13.61 -11.63
N LEU A 263 -8.51 13.62 -11.96
CA LEU A 263 -7.90 12.73 -12.95
C LEU A 263 -7.05 11.68 -12.25
N ASP A 264 -7.52 10.45 -12.16
CA ASP A 264 -6.75 9.33 -11.64
C ASP A 264 -5.90 8.70 -12.75
N GLU A 265 -4.73 8.19 -12.35
CA GLU A 265 -3.69 7.66 -13.24
C GLU A 265 -3.26 8.61 -14.37
N VAL A 266 -2.97 9.88 -14.03
CA VAL A 266 -2.49 10.89 -15.01
C VAL A 266 -1.21 10.49 -15.73
N GLY A 267 -0.39 9.60 -15.15
CA GLY A 267 0.78 9.02 -15.80
C GLY A 267 0.47 8.20 -17.06
N GLU A 268 -0.76 7.73 -17.22
CA GLU A 268 -1.26 6.97 -18.38
C GLU A 268 -1.84 7.87 -19.49
N ALA A 269 -1.86 9.19 -19.29
CA ALA A 269 -2.39 10.13 -20.26
C ALA A 269 -1.66 10.03 -21.62
N PRO A 270 -2.38 9.82 -22.75
CA PRO A 270 -1.79 9.85 -24.08
C PRO A 270 -1.12 11.20 -24.40
N PRO A 271 -0.12 11.25 -25.29
CA PRO A 271 0.60 12.49 -25.61
C PRO A 271 -0.30 13.66 -26.04
N GLU A 272 -1.36 13.39 -26.80
CA GLU A 272 -2.35 14.40 -27.21
C GLU A 272 -3.09 14.98 -26.00
N VAL A 273 -3.56 14.12 -25.10
CA VAL A 273 -4.21 14.53 -23.84
C VAL A 273 -3.24 15.37 -23.00
N GLN A 274 -1.96 15.01 -22.92
CA GLN A 274 -0.98 15.80 -22.18
C GLN A 274 -0.82 17.23 -22.73
N VAL A 275 -0.80 17.39 -24.06
CA VAL A 275 -0.73 18.72 -24.71
C VAL A 275 -1.98 19.54 -24.42
N MET A 276 -3.16 18.92 -24.51
CA MET A 276 -4.43 19.60 -24.26
C MET A 276 -4.59 19.98 -22.78
N LEU A 277 -4.22 19.10 -21.85
CA LEU A 277 -4.20 19.39 -20.41
C LEU A 277 -3.27 20.57 -20.09
N LEU A 278 -2.06 20.57 -20.67
CA LEU A 278 -1.13 21.68 -20.50
C LEU A 278 -1.76 23.00 -20.93
N ARG A 279 -2.39 23.03 -22.11
CA ARG A 279 -3.05 24.24 -22.60
C ARG A 279 -4.15 24.73 -21.67
N VAL A 280 -5.01 23.82 -21.17
CA VAL A 280 -6.07 24.17 -20.23
C VAL A 280 -5.49 24.76 -18.94
N LEU A 281 -4.42 24.17 -18.40
CA LEU A 281 -3.75 24.67 -17.19
C LEU A 281 -3.05 26.02 -17.38
N GLU A 282 -2.66 26.36 -18.61
CA GLU A 282 -1.98 27.61 -18.91
C GLU A 282 -2.92 28.76 -19.26
N THR A 283 -3.95 28.50 -20.06
CA THR A 283 -4.82 29.55 -20.59
C THR A 283 -6.23 29.55 -19.99
N GLY A 284 -6.64 28.48 -19.30
CA GLY A 284 -8.03 28.29 -18.87
C GLY A 284 -8.98 28.06 -20.04
N GLU A 285 -8.47 27.65 -21.21
CA GLU A 285 -9.25 27.42 -22.42
C GLU A 285 -8.99 26.02 -22.96
N LEU A 286 -10.05 25.34 -23.39
CA LEU A 286 -9.97 24.03 -24.04
C LEU A 286 -10.48 24.11 -25.49
N TYR A 287 -9.98 23.22 -26.33
CA TYR A 287 -10.40 23.07 -27.72
C TYR A 287 -11.01 21.67 -27.87
N PRO A 288 -12.28 21.54 -28.29
CA PRO A 288 -12.85 20.24 -28.60
C PRO A 288 -12.07 19.56 -29.73
N VAL A 289 -12.01 18.23 -29.72
CA VAL A 289 -11.37 17.46 -30.80
C VAL A 289 -12.11 17.75 -32.11
N GLY A 290 -11.34 18.11 -33.15
CA GLY A 290 -11.87 18.55 -34.45
C GLY A 290 -12.48 19.96 -34.45
N GLY A 291 -12.41 20.71 -33.35
CA GLY A 291 -12.87 22.09 -33.23
C GLY A 291 -11.74 23.11 -33.22
N HIS A 292 -12.02 24.32 -33.73
CA HIS A 292 -11.06 25.43 -33.75
C HIS A 292 -11.43 26.57 -32.80
N THR A 293 -12.60 26.50 -32.16
CA THR A 293 -13.09 27.54 -31.25
C THR A 293 -12.71 27.22 -29.81
N PRO A 294 -11.95 28.10 -29.12
CA PRO A 294 -11.67 27.92 -27.69
C PRO A 294 -12.94 28.03 -26.85
N ILE A 295 -12.99 27.23 -25.79
CA ILE A 295 -14.04 27.28 -24.78
C ILE A 295 -13.36 27.57 -23.45
N LYS A 296 -13.73 28.68 -22.81
CA LYS A 296 -13.26 29.00 -21.46
C LYS A 296 -13.78 27.97 -20.46
N THR A 297 -12.91 27.50 -19.59
CA THR A 297 -13.24 26.53 -18.55
C THR A 297 -12.76 27.04 -17.19
N ASP A 298 -13.61 26.88 -16.19
CA ASP A 298 -13.29 27.20 -14.79
C ASP A 298 -13.38 25.92 -13.96
N VAL A 299 -12.35 25.09 -14.06
CA VAL A 299 -12.30 23.77 -13.42
C VAL A 299 -11.05 23.70 -12.56
N ARG A 300 -11.23 23.40 -11.27
CA ARG A 300 -10.12 23.05 -10.40
C ARG A 300 -9.67 21.64 -10.73
N LEU A 301 -8.40 21.47 -11.08
CA LEU A 301 -7.83 20.17 -11.42
C LEU A 301 -7.15 19.54 -10.20
N ILE A 302 -7.49 18.29 -9.91
CA ILE A 302 -6.74 17.43 -8.99
C ILE A 302 -6.31 16.21 -9.81
N ALA A 303 -5.02 15.93 -9.89
CA ALA A 303 -4.49 14.77 -10.60
C ALA A 303 -3.88 13.78 -9.61
N ALA A 304 -3.95 12.49 -9.93
CA ALA A 304 -3.37 11.42 -9.14
C ALA A 304 -2.59 10.44 -10.01
N THR A 305 -1.54 9.84 -9.45
CA THR A 305 -0.73 8.83 -10.14
C THR A 305 0.02 7.95 -9.14
N ASP A 306 0.25 6.69 -9.49
CA ASP A 306 1.27 5.85 -8.86
C ASP A 306 2.59 5.76 -9.67
N ALA A 307 2.56 6.15 -10.94
CA ALA A 307 3.73 6.16 -11.82
C ALA A 307 4.84 7.13 -11.39
N ASN A 308 6.08 6.76 -11.70
CA ASN A 308 7.25 7.64 -11.60
C ASN A 308 7.29 8.59 -12.80
N LEU A 309 6.68 9.78 -12.66
CA LEU A 309 6.59 10.76 -13.74
C LEU A 309 7.96 11.28 -14.18
N GLU A 310 8.93 11.37 -13.27
CA GLU A 310 10.30 11.78 -13.59
C GLU A 310 10.98 10.76 -14.53
N GLU A 311 10.74 9.48 -14.32
CA GLU A 311 11.19 8.42 -15.24
C GLU A 311 10.45 8.49 -16.58
N HIS A 312 9.13 8.70 -16.56
CA HIS A 312 8.36 8.84 -17.80
C HIS A 312 8.81 10.06 -18.63
N ILE A 313 9.28 11.14 -17.97
CA ILE A 313 9.87 12.30 -18.64
C ILE A 313 11.19 11.92 -19.30
N ARG A 314 12.08 11.21 -18.59
CA ARG A 314 13.35 10.72 -19.16
C ARG A 314 13.13 9.82 -20.38
N ASP A 315 12.07 9.02 -20.36
CA ASP A 315 11.70 8.13 -21.46
C ASP A 315 10.91 8.83 -22.60
N GLY A 316 10.62 10.13 -22.48
CA GLY A 316 9.79 10.87 -23.44
C GLY A 316 8.31 10.49 -23.46
N ARG A 317 7.84 9.70 -22.47
CA ARG A 317 6.44 9.29 -22.31
C ARG A 317 5.58 10.34 -21.61
N PHE A 318 6.18 11.25 -20.86
CA PHE A 318 5.48 12.33 -20.18
C PHE A 318 6.17 13.69 -20.40
N LYS A 319 5.39 14.76 -20.52
CA LYS A 319 5.93 16.11 -20.77
C LYS A 319 6.29 16.82 -19.48
N ALA A 320 7.55 17.22 -19.31
CA ALA A 320 8.01 17.98 -18.15
C ALA A 320 7.20 19.27 -17.88
N PRO A 321 6.83 20.08 -18.89
CA PRO A 321 5.99 21.27 -18.66
C PRO A 321 4.64 20.95 -18.02
N LEU A 322 4.02 19.82 -18.38
CA LEU A 322 2.75 19.40 -17.79
C LEU A 322 2.93 19.04 -16.31
N LEU A 323 4.00 18.31 -15.96
CA LEU A 323 4.30 18.00 -14.56
C LEU A 323 4.44 19.27 -13.73
N HIS A 324 5.19 20.27 -14.21
CA HIS A 324 5.36 21.54 -13.51
C HIS A 324 4.04 22.29 -13.28
N ARG A 325 3.06 22.18 -14.19
CA ARG A 325 1.74 22.80 -14.02
C ARG A 325 0.80 21.99 -13.13
N LEU A 326 0.83 20.67 -13.22
CA LEU A 326 0.04 19.78 -12.36
C LEU A 326 0.51 19.83 -10.90
N ALA A 327 1.82 19.89 -10.70
CA ALA A 327 2.45 19.98 -9.38
C ALA A 327 2.47 21.41 -8.83
N GLY A 328 1.39 22.17 -9.02
CA GLY A 328 1.20 23.47 -8.36
C GLY A 328 1.23 23.31 -6.83
N TYR A 329 0.68 22.20 -6.34
CA TYR A 329 0.94 21.66 -5.01
C TYR A 329 1.01 20.13 -5.07
N GLU A 330 1.95 19.51 -4.36
CA GLU A 330 2.11 18.05 -4.34
C GLU A 330 1.75 17.48 -2.96
N ILE A 331 0.92 16.44 -2.94
CA ILE A 331 0.61 15.65 -1.75
C ILE A 331 1.04 14.21 -2.00
N ARG A 332 1.88 13.67 -1.11
CA ARG A 332 2.33 12.27 -1.16
C ARG A 332 1.57 11.45 -0.13
N LEU A 333 0.88 10.40 -0.57
CA LEU A 333 0.27 9.42 0.32
C LEU A 333 1.29 8.33 0.64
N PRO A 334 1.55 8.06 1.94
CA PRO A 334 2.40 6.93 2.32
C PRO A 334 1.68 5.60 2.05
N PRO A 335 2.41 4.56 1.60
CA PRO A 335 1.88 3.21 1.54
C PRO A 335 1.55 2.68 2.94
N LEU A 336 0.67 1.68 3.02
CA LEU A 336 0.16 1.14 4.28
C LEU A 336 1.27 0.54 5.15
N ARG A 337 2.32 -0.01 4.54
CA ARG A 337 3.51 -0.52 5.25
C ARG A 337 4.32 0.55 6.00
N GLU A 338 4.17 1.82 5.64
CA GLU A 338 4.82 2.95 6.34
C GLU A 338 3.94 3.54 7.45
N ARG A 339 2.70 3.04 7.61
CA ARG A 339 1.73 3.48 8.63
C ARG A 339 1.08 2.28 9.32
N ARG A 340 1.91 1.35 9.81
CA ARG A 340 1.47 0.08 10.38
C ARG A 340 0.57 0.27 11.61
N GLU A 341 0.74 1.37 12.34
CA GLU A 341 -0.09 1.76 13.48
C GLU A 341 -1.55 2.03 13.10
N ASP A 342 -1.83 2.35 11.82
CA ASP A 342 -3.18 2.61 11.33
C ASP A 342 -3.92 1.33 10.95
N ILE A 343 -3.23 0.19 10.79
CA ILE A 343 -3.82 -1.06 10.30
C ILE A 343 -4.94 -1.55 11.22
N GLY A 344 -4.76 -1.47 12.54
CA GLY A 344 -5.78 -1.88 13.51
C GLY A 344 -7.08 -1.08 13.37
N MET A 345 -6.97 0.25 13.27
CA MET A 345 -8.12 1.14 13.08
C MET A 345 -8.79 0.93 11.72
N LEU A 346 -8.00 0.79 10.65
CA LEU A 346 -8.51 0.53 9.30
C LEU A 346 -9.25 -0.80 9.24
N PHE A 347 -8.67 -1.86 9.82
CA PHE A 347 -9.31 -3.16 9.92
C PHE A 347 -10.63 -3.06 10.67
N GLN A 348 -10.64 -2.42 11.83
CA GLN A 348 -11.86 -2.23 12.63
C GLN A 348 -12.93 -1.41 11.88
N HIS A 349 -12.53 -0.39 11.13
CA HIS A 349 -13.44 0.39 10.30
C HIS A 349 -14.10 -0.48 9.22
N PHE A 350 -13.33 -1.24 8.44
CA PHE A 350 -13.89 -2.11 7.40
C PHE A 350 -14.66 -3.31 7.96
N ALA A 351 -14.22 -3.84 9.10
CA ALA A 351 -14.92 -4.89 9.83
C ALA A 351 -16.31 -4.42 10.26
N ARG A 352 -16.42 -3.19 10.76
CA ARG A 352 -17.69 -2.57 11.10
C ARG A 352 -18.62 -2.47 9.90
N GLU A 353 -18.15 -1.90 8.79
CA GLU A 353 -18.94 -1.80 7.56
C GLU A 353 -19.48 -3.18 7.12
N ALA A 354 -18.61 -4.19 7.13
CA ALA A 354 -18.96 -5.54 6.70
C ALA A 354 -19.93 -6.24 7.68
N LEU A 355 -19.75 -6.06 8.98
CA LEU A 355 -20.61 -6.64 10.03
C LEU A 355 -21.98 -5.97 10.06
N GLU A 356 -22.06 -4.65 9.90
CA GLU A 356 -23.32 -3.90 9.80
C GLU A 356 -24.15 -4.39 8.61
N ALA A 357 -23.51 -4.61 7.45
CA ALA A 357 -24.17 -5.12 6.25
C ALA A 357 -24.81 -6.52 6.42
N ILE A 358 -24.35 -7.32 7.40
CA ILE A 358 -24.91 -8.64 7.70
C ILE A 358 -25.68 -8.69 9.03
N GLY A 359 -25.85 -7.56 9.72
CA GLY A 359 -26.58 -7.48 10.99
C GLY A 359 -25.82 -8.01 12.22
N GLU A 360 -24.49 -8.13 12.16
CA GLU A 360 -23.64 -8.71 13.21
C GLU A 360 -22.73 -7.69 13.92
N ALA A 361 -23.07 -6.39 13.89
CA ALA A 361 -22.25 -5.33 14.48
C ALA A 361 -21.93 -5.50 15.98
N HIS A 362 -22.77 -6.23 16.72
CA HIS A 362 -22.57 -6.57 18.13
C HIS A 362 -21.24 -7.33 18.40
N ARG A 363 -20.66 -7.99 17.38
CA ARG A 363 -19.39 -8.72 17.50
C ARG A 363 -18.18 -7.82 17.79
N LEU A 364 -18.26 -6.53 17.48
CA LEU A 364 -17.17 -5.58 17.78
C LEU A 364 -17.12 -5.17 19.25
N THR A 365 -18.14 -5.49 20.04
CA THR A 365 -18.22 -5.18 21.48
C THR A 365 -18.72 -6.42 22.20
N PRO A 366 -17.82 -7.35 22.59
CA PRO A 366 -18.23 -8.59 23.24
C PRO A 366 -18.93 -8.29 24.57
N GLY A 367 -20.07 -8.94 24.81
CA GLY A 367 -20.81 -8.82 26.06
C GLY A 367 -20.17 -9.56 27.23
N ASP A 368 -19.30 -10.54 26.94
CA ASP A 368 -18.56 -11.32 27.94
C ASP A 368 -17.04 -11.08 27.77
N PRO A 369 -16.36 -10.48 28.76
CA PRO A 369 -14.91 -10.25 28.70
C PRO A 369 -14.08 -11.54 28.80
N TYR A 370 -14.67 -12.67 29.21
CA TYR A 370 -14.01 -13.96 29.29
C TYR A 370 -14.08 -14.76 27.98
N ALA A 371 -14.94 -14.36 27.05
CA ALA A 371 -15.05 -15.00 25.73
C ALA A 371 -13.75 -14.85 24.91
N GLU A 372 -13.56 -15.72 23.92
CA GLU A 372 -12.46 -15.58 22.98
C GLU A 372 -12.58 -14.28 22.17
N PRO A 373 -11.49 -13.55 21.89
CA PRO A 373 -11.56 -12.32 21.12
C PRO A 373 -12.01 -12.61 19.69
N TRP A 374 -12.95 -11.81 19.18
CA TRP A 374 -13.46 -11.99 17.81
C TRP A 374 -12.34 -11.94 16.76
N LEU A 375 -11.33 -11.07 16.96
CA LEU A 375 -10.09 -11.05 16.17
C LEU A 375 -8.98 -11.74 16.98
N PRO A 376 -8.52 -12.95 16.59
CA PRO A 376 -7.39 -13.61 17.22
C PRO A 376 -6.12 -12.73 17.20
N ALA A 377 -5.34 -12.75 18.28
CA ALA A 377 -4.08 -12.02 18.34
C ALA A 377 -3.09 -12.45 17.25
N SER A 378 -3.03 -13.76 16.95
CA SER A 378 -2.21 -14.29 15.85
C SER A 378 -2.59 -13.71 14.49
N LEU A 379 -3.88 -13.60 14.19
CA LEU A 379 -4.36 -12.98 12.96
C LEU A 379 -4.03 -11.48 12.92
N ALA A 380 -4.22 -10.76 14.03
CA ALA A 380 -3.83 -9.36 14.12
C ALA A 380 -2.33 -9.14 13.88
N VAL A 381 -1.46 -10.01 14.43
CA VAL A 381 -0.02 -9.99 14.16
C VAL A 381 0.27 -10.23 12.68
N SER A 382 -0.38 -11.20 12.03
CA SER A 382 -0.23 -11.46 10.59
C SER A 382 -0.63 -10.25 9.74
N LEU A 383 -1.72 -9.57 10.09
CA LEU A 383 -2.14 -8.34 9.40
C LEU A 383 -1.07 -7.24 9.45
N LEU A 384 -0.31 -7.12 10.54
CA LEU A 384 0.71 -6.08 10.69
C LEU A 384 2.07 -6.45 10.10
N ARG A 385 2.32 -7.73 9.87
CA ARG A 385 3.53 -8.24 9.22
C ARG A 385 3.42 -8.24 7.70
N HIS A 386 2.21 -8.37 7.18
CA HIS A 386 1.97 -8.39 5.75
C HIS A 386 2.33 -7.02 5.10
N PRO A 387 3.03 -7.00 3.95
CA PRO A 387 3.53 -5.77 3.32
C PRO A 387 2.46 -4.91 2.61
N TRP A 388 1.27 -5.46 2.37
CA TRP A 388 0.14 -4.77 1.74
C TRP A 388 0.45 -4.09 0.39
N PRO A 389 0.88 -4.84 -0.65
CA PRO A 389 1.14 -4.28 -1.99
C PRO A 389 -0.10 -3.62 -2.63
N GLY A 390 -1.32 -4.06 -2.27
CA GLY A 390 -2.56 -3.39 -2.70
C GLY A 390 -3.10 -2.37 -1.68
N ASN A 391 -2.30 -2.01 -0.68
CA ASN A 391 -2.58 -1.00 0.34
C ASN A 391 -3.97 -1.17 1.00
N ILE A 392 -4.69 -0.07 1.23
CA ILE A 392 -6.00 -0.05 1.89
C ILE A 392 -7.02 -0.88 1.11
N ARG A 393 -6.97 -0.85 -0.23
CA ARG A 393 -7.89 -1.62 -1.08
C ARG A 393 -7.77 -3.12 -0.83
N GLN A 394 -6.55 -3.64 -0.68
CA GLN A 394 -6.32 -5.04 -0.31
C GLN A 394 -6.80 -5.35 1.10
N LEU A 395 -6.46 -4.50 2.09
CA LEU A 395 -6.90 -4.67 3.47
C LEU A 395 -8.44 -4.71 3.59
N ARG A 396 -9.14 -3.80 2.91
CA ARG A 396 -10.61 -3.76 2.87
C ARG A 396 -11.19 -5.05 2.29
N ASN A 397 -10.66 -5.51 1.17
CA ASN A 397 -11.13 -6.73 0.52
C ASN A 397 -10.93 -7.96 1.39
N LEU A 398 -9.74 -8.10 2.00
CA LEU A 398 -9.41 -9.19 2.90
C LEU A 398 -10.30 -9.16 4.16
N THR A 399 -10.47 -7.99 4.77
CA THR A 399 -11.34 -7.82 5.95
C THR A 399 -12.77 -8.25 5.65
N ARG A 400 -13.33 -7.82 4.50
CA ARG A 400 -14.66 -8.23 4.06
C ARG A 400 -14.76 -9.75 3.86
N GLN A 401 -13.76 -10.37 3.24
CA GLN A 401 -13.75 -11.82 3.03
C GLN A 401 -13.67 -12.59 4.35
N LEU A 402 -12.86 -12.14 5.30
CA LEU A 402 -12.79 -12.73 6.65
C LEU A 402 -14.13 -12.66 7.38
N VAL A 403 -14.79 -11.49 7.38
CA VAL A 403 -16.09 -11.30 8.03
C VAL A 403 -17.16 -12.21 7.42
N ILE A 404 -17.24 -12.25 6.08
CA ILE A 404 -18.23 -13.07 5.37
C ILE A 404 -17.94 -14.57 5.58
N GLY A 405 -16.68 -14.99 5.47
CA GLY A 405 -16.27 -16.38 5.65
C GLY A 405 -16.47 -16.89 7.07
N SER A 406 -16.40 -15.99 8.06
CA SER A 406 -16.59 -16.29 9.49
C SER A 406 -18.02 -16.03 9.98
N ARG A 407 -19.00 -15.92 9.06
CA ARG A 407 -20.39 -15.68 9.40
C ARG A 407 -20.91 -16.78 10.33
N GLY A 408 -21.59 -16.39 11.41
CA GLY A 408 -22.07 -17.33 12.43
C GLY A 408 -20.98 -17.92 13.34
N GLN A 409 -19.69 -17.73 13.05
CA GLN A 409 -18.59 -18.17 13.93
C GLN A 409 -18.29 -17.12 15.00
N PRO A 410 -17.95 -17.51 16.25
CA PRO A 410 -17.64 -16.56 17.32
C PRO A 410 -16.33 -15.80 17.10
N VAL A 411 -15.43 -16.35 16.28
CA VAL A 411 -14.07 -15.86 16.05
C VAL A 411 -13.80 -15.83 14.54
N LEU A 412 -13.03 -14.85 14.08
CA LEU A 412 -12.57 -14.78 12.70
C LEU A 412 -11.69 -15.98 12.36
N GLN A 413 -12.09 -16.72 11.33
CA GLN A 413 -11.32 -17.82 10.78
C GLN A 413 -10.55 -17.35 9.55
N LEU A 414 -9.25 -17.63 9.57
CA LEU A 414 -8.40 -17.46 8.40
C LEU A 414 -8.42 -18.77 7.61
N ASP A 415 -9.13 -18.78 6.50
CA ASP A 415 -9.12 -19.96 5.62
C ASP A 415 -7.72 -20.15 4.98
N PRO A 416 -7.38 -21.37 4.52
CA PRO A 416 -6.05 -21.66 3.98
C PRO A 416 -5.65 -20.81 2.76
N ARG A 417 -6.62 -20.34 1.98
CA ARG A 417 -6.35 -19.50 0.81
C ARG A 417 -5.92 -18.11 1.26
N LEU A 418 -6.67 -17.50 2.18
CA LEU A 418 -6.34 -16.20 2.76
C LEU A 418 -5.05 -16.25 3.60
N ALA A 419 -4.79 -17.38 4.28
CA ALA A 419 -3.52 -17.62 4.95
C ALA A 419 -2.35 -17.57 3.95
N GLY A 420 -2.47 -18.25 2.81
CA GLY A 420 -1.48 -18.19 1.74
C GLY A 420 -1.26 -16.77 1.20
N GLU A 421 -2.30 -15.94 1.13
CA GLU A 421 -2.17 -14.52 0.75
C GLU A 421 -1.42 -13.68 1.80
N LEU A 422 -1.61 -13.95 3.09
CA LEU A 422 -0.90 -13.25 4.18
C LEU A 422 0.53 -13.74 4.41
N GLU A 423 0.82 -15.00 4.07
CA GLU A 423 2.15 -15.63 4.18
C GLU A 423 3.03 -15.40 2.95
N ALA A 424 2.42 -15.20 1.76
CA ALA A 424 3.17 -14.88 0.56
C ALA A 424 3.93 -13.56 0.77
N PRO A 425 5.26 -13.52 0.59
CA PRO A 425 5.95 -12.25 0.49
C PRO A 425 5.36 -11.53 -0.72
N GLY A 426 4.48 -10.55 -0.46
CA GLY A 426 3.94 -9.70 -1.51
C GLY A 426 5.10 -9.17 -2.34
N PRO A 427 4.98 -9.04 -3.67
CA PRO A 427 6.06 -8.54 -4.49
C PRO A 427 6.44 -7.14 -3.96
N VAL A 428 7.60 -7.07 -3.30
CA VAL A 428 8.20 -5.81 -2.89
C VAL A 428 8.54 -5.09 -4.20
N PRO A 429 8.02 -3.87 -4.45
CA PRO A 429 8.59 -3.06 -5.52
C PRO A 429 10.02 -2.76 -5.08
N LYS A 430 11.00 -3.44 -5.68
CA LYS A 430 12.40 -3.16 -5.43
C LYS A 430 12.65 -1.69 -5.80
N PRO A 431 13.25 -0.87 -4.92
CA PRO A 431 13.81 0.40 -5.34
C PRO A 431 14.84 0.11 -6.43
N SER A 432 14.71 0.78 -7.56
CA SER A 432 15.68 0.75 -8.66
C SER A 432 16.97 1.42 -8.22
N GLN A 433 17.81 0.71 -7.47
CA GLN A 433 19.19 1.07 -7.19
C GLN A 433 20.05 -0.20 -7.23
N ASP A 434 20.64 -0.44 -8.39
CA ASP A 434 22.08 -0.62 -8.49
C ASP A 434 22.51 -0.35 -9.93
N ALA A 435 22.96 0.89 -10.13
CA ALA A 435 23.99 1.19 -11.09
C ALA A 435 25.31 0.68 -10.50
N ALA A 436 25.64 -0.56 -10.79
CA ALA A 436 27.02 -1.05 -10.76
C ALA A 436 27.47 -1.22 -12.21
N GLU A 437 28.68 -0.74 -12.51
CA GLU A 437 29.29 -0.67 -13.83
C GLU A 437 29.16 -1.97 -14.66
N PRO A 438 28.93 -1.86 -15.98
CA PRO A 438 28.71 -3.01 -16.84
C PRO A 438 30.04 -3.74 -17.10
N THR A 439 30.22 -4.90 -16.50
CA THR A 439 31.11 -5.92 -17.09
C THR A 439 30.41 -6.47 -18.33
N PRO A 440 31.10 -6.58 -19.48
CA PRO A 440 30.44 -6.92 -20.74
C PRO A 440 30.13 -8.42 -20.73
N LYS A 441 28.84 -8.75 -20.63
CA LYS A 441 28.33 -10.05 -21.05
C LYS A 441 27.34 -9.85 -22.21
N PRO A 442 27.43 -10.67 -23.26
CA PRO A 442 26.85 -10.37 -24.56
C PRO A 442 25.33 -10.38 -24.50
N SER A 443 24.72 -9.23 -24.80
CA SER A 443 23.32 -9.12 -25.17
C SER A 443 23.14 -9.66 -26.59
N THR A 444 22.67 -10.90 -26.71
CA THR A 444 21.88 -11.31 -27.88
C THR A 444 20.41 -11.22 -27.50
N ALA A 445 19.83 -10.03 -27.68
CA ALA A 445 18.39 -9.87 -27.72
C ALA A 445 17.89 -10.62 -28.98
N VAL A 446 17.42 -11.86 -28.79
CA VAL A 446 16.77 -12.61 -29.88
C VAL A 446 15.40 -11.99 -30.11
N ALA A 447 15.21 -11.40 -31.29
CA ALA A 447 13.91 -10.93 -31.76
C ALA A 447 12.89 -12.07 -31.66
N ARG A 448 11.78 -11.85 -30.95
CA ARG A 448 10.73 -12.87 -30.81
C ARG A 448 10.10 -13.14 -32.18
N ARG A 449 10.21 -14.39 -32.63
CA ARG A 449 9.79 -14.83 -33.96
C ARG A 449 8.28 -15.07 -33.98
N LYS A 450 7.63 -14.90 -35.14
CA LYS A 450 6.20 -15.28 -35.29
C LYS A 450 6.09 -16.81 -35.27
N SER A 451 5.17 -17.34 -34.48
CA SER A 451 4.97 -18.78 -34.30
C SER A 451 4.67 -19.54 -35.60
N THR A 452 4.13 -18.87 -36.62
CA THR A 452 3.89 -19.42 -37.96
C THR A 452 5.16 -19.73 -38.76
N GLU A 453 6.33 -19.27 -38.32
CA GLU A 453 7.61 -19.47 -39.00
C GLU A 453 8.42 -20.65 -38.44
N VAL A 454 7.96 -21.27 -37.35
CA VAL A 454 8.61 -22.42 -36.72
C VAL A 454 8.13 -23.70 -37.40
N THR A 455 9.06 -24.47 -37.94
CA THR A 455 8.74 -25.77 -38.57
C THR A 455 8.59 -26.89 -37.53
N GLY A 456 7.91 -27.97 -37.89
CA GLY A 456 7.72 -29.12 -36.99
C GLY A 456 9.03 -29.76 -36.54
N ASP A 457 10.05 -29.80 -37.41
CA ASP A 457 11.36 -30.38 -37.09
C ASP A 457 12.18 -29.47 -36.17
N GLU A 458 12.09 -28.14 -36.34
CA GLU A 458 12.67 -27.16 -35.41
C GLU A 458 12.04 -27.26 -34.02
N LEU A 459 10.71 -27.39 -33.96
CA LEU A 459 9.99 -27.58 -32.70
C LEU A 459 10.39 -28.89 -32.01
N LEU A 460 10.47 -29.99 -32.76
CA LEU A 460 10.87 -31.30 -32.23
C LEU A 460 12.32 -31.28 -31.71
N SER A 461 13.24 -30.63 -32.44
CA SER A 461 14.63 -30.47 -32.01
C SER A 461 14.73 -29.67 -30.70
N ALA A 462 13.99 -28.56 -30.59
CA ALA A 462 13.96 -27.75 -29.37
C ALA A 462 13.35 -28.53 -28.18
N LEU A 463 12.27 -29.29 -28.42
CA LEU A 463 11.67 -30.13 -27.37
C LEU A 463 12.64 -31.21 -26.88
N ARG A 464 13.39 -31.86 -27.78
CA ARG A 464 14.43 -32.83 -27.39
C ARG A 464 15.56 -32.19 -26.60
N GLN A 465 16.07 -31.04 -27.06
CA GLN A 465 17.17 -30.31 -26.38
C GLN A 465 16.80 -29.87 -24.96
N HIS A 466 15.53 -29.57 -24.72
CA HIS A 466 15.04 -29.12 -23.42
C HIS A 466 14.24 -30.19 -22.66
N ALA A 467 14.50 -31.47 -22.92
CA ALA A 467 13.90 -32.60 -22.22
C ALA A 467 12.36 -32.52 -22.11
N TRP A 468 11.72 -32.05 -23.18
CA TRP A 468 10.27 -31.88 -23.31
C TRP A 468 9.64 -30.90 -22.30
N ASP A 469 10.43 -29.97 -21.74
CA ASP A 469 9.92 -28.81 -21.02
C ASP A 469 9.43 -27.73 -22.01
N LEU A 470 8.11 -27.59 -22.08
CA LEU A 470 7.44 -26.66 -23.00
C LEU A 470 7.79 -25.19 -22.72
N LYS A 471 8.24 -24.84 -21.51
CA LYS A 471 8.64 -23.45 -21.22
C LYS A 471 9.99 -23.16 -21.87
N SER A 472 10.98 -23.98 -21.55
CA SER A 472 12.36 -23.83 -22.02
C SER A 472 12.45 -23.94 -23.54
N ALA A 473 11.65 -24.82 -24.16
CA ALA A 473 11.55 -24.92 -25.62
C ALA A 473 10.91 -23.67 -26.27
N ALA A 474 9.92 -23.02 -25.63
CA ALA A 474 9.34 -21.77 -26.15
C ALA A 474 10.34 -20.62 -26.06
N ASP A 475 11.05 -20.54 -24.94
CA ASP A 475 12.05 -19.52 -24.69
C ASP A 475 13.23 -19.65 -25.66
N SER A 476 13.67 -20.88 -26.00
CA SER A 476 14.75 -21.10 -26.98
C SER A 476 14.33 -20.89 -28.43
N LEU A 477 13.07 -21.18 -28.78
CA LEU A 477 12.50 -20.88 -30.10
C LEU A 477 12.09 -19.40 -30.26
N GLY A 478 12.13 -18.62 -29.19
CA GLY A 478 11.76 -17.21 -29.20
C GLY A 478 10.27 -16.97 -29.47
N ILE A 479 9.40 -17.91 -29.12
CA ILE A 479 7.94 -17.85 -29.33
C ILE A 479 7.17 -17.84 -28.00
N PRO A 480 5.94 -17.29 -27.96
CA PRO A 480 5.10 -17.38 -26.77
C PRO A 480 4.77 -18.83 -26.41
N ARG A 481 4.82 -19.16 -25.11
CA ARG A 481 4.47 -20.51 -24.60
C ARG A 481 3.09 -21.01 -25.06
N THR A 482 2.11 -20.10 -25.19
CA THR A 482 0.76 -20.44 -25.66
C THR A 482 0.78 -21.00 -27.09
N SER A 483 1.68 -20.52 -27.95
CA SER A 483 1.79 -20.95 -29.34
C SER A 483 2.41 -22.33 -29.52
N ILE A 484 3.12 -22.87 -28.52
CA ILE A 484 3.65 -24.24 -28.58
C ILE A 484 2.53 -25.28 -28.67
N TYR A 485 1.42 -25.07 -27.95
CA TYR A 485 0.30 -26.01 -27.99
C TYR A 485 -0.33 -26.04 -29.39
N ASP A 486 -0.50 -24.88 -30.02
CA ASP A 486 -1.04 -24.80 -31.39
C ASP A 486 -0.11 -25.43 -32.43
N LEU A 487 1.21 -25.36 -32.24
CA LEU A 487 2.19 -25.96 -33.14
C LEU A 487 2.28 -27.48 -32.95
N ILE A 488 2.25 -27.98 -31.71
CA ILE A 488 2.15 -29.42 -31.43
C ILE A 488 0.87 -30.00 -32.07
N ASP A 489 -0.21 -29.21 -32.10
CA ASP A 489 -1.48 -29.64 -32.67
C ASP A 489 -1.48 -29.65 -34.21
N LYS A 490 -0.70 -28.78 -34.85
CA LYS A 490 -0.59 -28.68 -36.30
C LYS A 490 0.44 -29.62 -36.92
N HIS A 491 1.37 -30.17 -36.14
CA HIS A 491 2.45 -31.02 -36.65
C HIS A 491 2.21 -32.51 -36.29
N PRO A 492 1.88 -33.37 -37.27
CA PRO A 492 1.55 -34.78 -37.02
C PRO A 492 2.73 -35.63 -36.54
N ASN A 493 3.97 -35.12 -36.63
CA ASN A 493 5.19 -35.82 -36.25
C ASN A 493 5.46 -35.78 -34.73
N ILE A 494 4.69 -35.00 -33.96
CA ILE A 494 4.86 -34.84 -32.51
C ILE A 494 3.80 -35.69 -31.78
N ARG A 495 4.23 -36.74 -31.09
CA ARG A 495 3.33 -37.64 -30.34
C ARG A 495 2.81 -36.92 -29.09
N ARG A 496 1.56 -37.19 -28.69
CA ARG A 496 0.99 -36.70 -27.42
C ARG A 496 0.88 -37.85 -26.42
N ALA A 497 0.98 -37.55 -25.13
CA ALA A 497 0.72 -38.55 -24.10
C ALA A 497 -0.71 -39.13 -24.18
N SER A 498 -1.67 -38.38 -24.74
CA SER A 498 -3.05 -38.84 -24.96
C SER A 498 -3.21 -39.83 -26.11
N THR A 499 -2.25 -39.91 -27.03
CA THR A 499 -2.28 -40.81 -28.20
C THR A 499 -1.53 -42.12 -27.96
N LEU A 500 -0.91 -42.30 -26.80
CA LEU A 500 -0.22 -43.54 -26.41
C LEU A 500 -1.22 -44.56 -25.87
N SER A 501 -1.08 -45.83 -26.26
CA SER A 501 -1.92 -46.91 -25.75
C SER A 501 -1.56 -47.26 -24.30
N ALA A 502 -2.52 -47.82 -23.56
CA ALA A 502 -2.27 -48.26 -22.18
C ALA A 502 -1.19 -49.36 -22.11
N GLU A 503 -1.11 -50.22 -23.12
CA GLU A 503 -0.11 -51.28 -23.23
C GLU A 503 1.31 -50.70 -23.45
N GLU A 504 1.45 -49.70 -24.33
CA GLU A 504 2.73 -49.03 -24.61
C GLU A 504 3.25 -48.29 -23.36
N LEU A 505 2.35 -47.59 -22.65
CA LEU A 505 2.68 -46.91 -21.40
C LEU A 505 3.08 -47.89 -20.28
N THR A 506 2.41 -49.03 -20.19
CA THR A 506 2.70 -50.05 -19.18
C THR A 506 4.02 -50.77 -19.46
N SER A 507 4.34 -51.05 -20.73
CA SER A 507 5.63 -51.63 -21.13
C SER A 507 6.78 -50.67 -20.82
N CYS A 508 6.63 -49.40 -21.22
CA CYS A 508 7.64 -48.37 -20.94
C CYS A 508 7.83 -48.13 -19.44
N HIS A 509 6.75 -48.16 -18.66
CA HIS A 509 6.80 -48.01 -17.20
C HIS A 509 7.60 -49.13 -16.54
N ARG A 510 7.40 -50.38 -17.00
CA ARG A 510 8.14 -51.56 -16.52
C ARG A 510 9.62 -51.50 -16.91
N GLU A 511 9.92 -51.13 -18.16
CA GLU A 511 11.28 -51.03 -18.68
C GLU A 511 12.09 -49.91 -18.01
N CYS A 512 11.45 -48.79 -17.69
CA CYS A 512 12.09 -47.64 -17.03
C CYS A 512 11.99 -47.68 -15.50
N GLY A 513 11.48 -48.75 -14.89
CA GLY A 513 11.36 -48.88 -13.44
C GLY A 513 10.48 -47.82 -12.77
N GLY A 514 9.56 -47.20 -13.53
CA GLY A 514 8.72 -46.11 -13.07
C GLY A 514 9.42 -44.74 -12.93
N ASP A 515 10.64 -44.57 -13.43
CA ASP A 515 11.30 -43.26 -13.52
C ASP A 515 10.63 -42.39 -14.59
N LEU A 516 9.98 -41.32 -14.14
CA LEU A 516 9.23 -40.42 -15.01
C LEU A 516 10.12 -39.73 -16.05
N ASP A 517 11.36 -39.38 -15.72
CA ASP A 517 12.26 -38.67 -16.62
C ASP A 517 12.80 -39.59 -17.73
N ALA A 518 13.15 -40.82 -17.36
CA ALA A 518 13.52 -41.86 -18.33
C ALA A 518 12.35 -42.18 -19.28
N MET A 519 11.12 -42.25 -18.76
CA MET A 519 9.93 -42.47 -19.58
C MET A 519 9.62 -41.31 -20.52
N VAL A 520 9.83 -40.06 -20.08
CA VAL A 520 9.66 -38.85 -20.92
C VAL A 520 10.64 -38.85 -22.10
N GLN A 521 11.90 -39.21 -21.85
CA GLN A 521 12.91 -39.29 -22.91
C GLN A 521 12.61 -40.40 -23.91
N ARG A 522 12.14 -41.57 -23.43
CA ARG A 522 11.84 -42.73 -24.28
C ARG A 522 10.56 -42.54 -25.11
N LEU A 523 9.52 -41.95 -24.52
CA LEU A 523 8.22 -41.78 -25.17
C LEU A 523 8.09 -40.47 -25.93
N GLU A 524 9.03 -39.54 -25.75
CA GLU A 524 9.07 -38.26 -26.45
C GLU A 524 7.77 -37.45 -26.27
N VAL A 525 7.33 -37.31 -25.02
CA VAL A 525 6.09 -36.60 -24.65
C VAL A 525 6.30 -35.71 -23.42
N SER A 526 5.45 -34.70 -23.27
CA SER A 526 5.53 -33.78 -22.12
C SER A 526 5.44 -34.51 -20.76
N LYS A 527 6.40 -34.25 -19.87
CA LYS A 527 6.48 -34.77 -18.49
C LYS A 527 5.18 -34.61 -17.71
N LYS A 528 4.55 -33.43 -17.80
CA LYS A 528 3.30 -33.13 -17.08
C LYS A 528 2.11 -33.90 -17.63
N ALA A 529 2.03 -34.07 -18.96
CA ALA A 529 0.96 -34.82 -19.60
C ALA A 529 1.09 -36.33 -19.35
N LEU A 530 2.33 -36.85 -19.38
CA LEU A 530 2.63 -38.24 -19.06
C LEU A 530 2.31 -38.57 -17.60
N ALA A 531 2.73 -37.71 -16.65
CA ALA A 531 2.41 -37.89 -15.23
C ALA A 531 0.90 -37.94 -14.96
N ARG A 532 0.11 -37.10 -15.64
CA ARG A 532 -1.36 -37.13 -15.55
C ARG A 532 -1.91 -38.45 -16.08
N ARG A 533 -1.43 -38.91 -17.24
CA ARG A 533 -1.92 -40.14 -17.87
C ARG A 533 -1.55 -41.41 -17.10
N LEU A 534 -0.37 -41.45 -16.48
CA LEU A 534 0.04 -42.56 -15.59
C LEU A 534 -0.83 -42.63 -14.33
N LYS A 535 -1.21 -41.46 -13.76
CA LYS A 535 -2.13 -41.39 -12.63
C LYS A 535 -3.53 -41.92 -12.98
N GLU A 536 -4.03 -41.63 -14.17
CA GLU A 536 -5.31 -42.15 -14.68
C GLU A 536 -5.30 -43.67 -14.87
N LEU A 537 -4.13 -44.25 -15.18
CA LEU A 537 -3.94 -45.70 -15.34
C LEU A 537 -3.53 -46.41 -14.02
N GLY A 538 -3.44 -45.68 -12.91
CA GLY A 538 -3.07 -46.24 -11.60
C GLY A 538 -1.60 -46.65 -11.46
N LEU A 539 -0.72 -46.18 -12.35
CA LEU A 539 0.71 -46.47 -12.33
C LEU A 539 1.47 -45.42 -11.49
N SER A 540 2.31 -45.87 -10.55
CA SER A 540 3.11 -44.98 -9.70
C SER A 540 4.38 -44.51 -10.40
N ALA A 541 4.58 -43.20 -10.52
CA ALA A 541 5.79 -42.61 -11.08
C ALA A 541 6.69 -42.09 -9.95
N ARG A 542 8.00 -42.36 -10.05
CA ARG A 542 9.03 -41.76 -9.19
C ARG A 542 9.69 -40.63 -9.99
N SER A 543 9.85 -39.46 -9.39
CA SER A 543 10.68 -38.39 -9.97
C SER A 543 12.07 -38.44 -9.34
N SER A 544 13.09 -38.42 -10.18
CA SER A 544 14.49 -38.28 -9.79
C SER A 544 14.80 -36.90 -9.22
#